data_AF-Q41462-F1
#
_entry.id   AF-Q41462-F1
#
_cell.length_a   1.000
_cell.length_b   1.000
_cell.length_c   1.000
_cell.angle_alpha   90.00
_cell.angle_beta   90.00
_cell.angle_gamma   90.00
#
_symmetry.space_group_name_H-M   'P 1'
#
loop_
_entity.id
_entity.type
_entity.pdbx_description
1 polymer ?
#
loop_
_entity_poly.entity_id
_entity_poly.type
_entity_poly.pdbx_seq_one_letter_code
_entity_poly.pdbx_strand_id
1 'polypeptide(L)'
;PRTLLFLQDNGSLKPLAIELSLPHPDGDQFGVTSKVYTPSDQGVESSIWQLAKAYVAVNDSGVHQLISHWLNTHAVIEPFVIATNRQLSVLHPIHKLLYPHFRDTMNIT
;
A
#
# COMPACT_ATOMS: atom_id res chain seq x y z
N PRO A 1 9.69 2.36 -5.95
CA PRO A 1 10.60 1.21 -5.67
C PRO A 1 9.98 -0.09 -6.18
N ARG A 2 10.79 -1.01 -6.70
CA ARG A 2 10.33 -2.35 -7.09
C ARG A 2 11.19 -3.39 -6.40
N THR A 3 10.56 -4.34 -5.72
CA THR A 3 11.25 -5.40 -4.98
C THR A 3 10.99 -6.74 -5.66
N LEU A 4 12.04 -7.48 -5.98
CA LEU A 4 11.95 -8.85 -6.46
C LEU A 4 12.07 -9.81 -5.28
N LEU A 5 11.09 -10.70 -5.15
CA LEU A 5 11.05 -11.73 -4.13
C LEU A 5 11.09 -13.12 -4.80
N PHE A 6 11.78 -14.06 -4.17
CA PHE A 6 11.80 -15.46 -4.58
C PHE A 6 11.12 -16.32 -3.51
N LEU A 7 10.11 -17.09 -3.92
CA LEU A 7 9.47 -18.09 -3.06
C LEU A 7 10.36 -19.33 -3.00
N GLN A 8 10.83 -19.65 -1.80
CA GLN A 8 11.67 -20.82 -1.55
C GLN A 8 10.81 -22.08 -1.34
N ASP A 9 11.43 -23.25 -1.49
CA ASP A 9 10.78 -24.56 -1.24
C ASP A 9 10.27 -24.71 0.20
N ASN A 10 10.87 -23.98 1.15
CA ASN A 10 10.43 -23.93 2.55
C ASN A 10 9.23 -22.98 2.79
N GLY A 11 8.70 -22.35 1.73
CA GLY A 11 7.57 -21.42 1.79
C GLY A 11 7.92 -19.97 2.14
N SER A 12 9.19 -19.65 2.45
CA SER A 12 9.59 -18.27 2.76
C SER A 12 9.86 -17.43 1.50
N LEU A 13 9.66 -16.12 1.61
CA LEU A 13 9.99 -15.16 0.55
C LEU A 13 11.37 -14.55 0.82
N LYS A 14 12.31 -14.75 -0.10
CA LYS A 14 13.65 -14.15 -0.05
C LYS A 14 13.71 -12.91 -0.96
N PRO A 15 14.08 -11.73 -0.47
CA PRO A 15 14.34 -10.59 -1.35
C PRO A 15 15.61 -10.82 -2.18
N LEU A 16 15.50 -10.64 -3.49
CA LEU A 16 16.59 -10.82 -4.45
C LEU A 16 17.19 -9.49 -4.91
N ALA A 17 16.37 -8.48 -5.11
CA ALA A 17 16.80 -7.17 -5.58
C ALA A 17 15.78 -6.09 -5.25
N ILE A 18 16.26 -4.86 -5.12
CA ILE A 18 15.45 -3.64 -5.03
C ILE A 18 15.89 -2.67 -6.12
N GLU A 19 14.98 -2.28 -6.98
CA GLU A 19 15.15 -1.22 -7.96
C GLU A 19 14.62 0.10 -7.39
N LEU A 20 15.48 1.11 -7.28
CA LEU A 20 15.12 2.48 -6.98
C LEU A 20 15.24 3.32 -8.24
N SER A 21 14.11 3.83 -8.71
CA SER A 21 14.00 4.62 -9.94
C SER A 21 13.54 6.03 -9.63
N LEU A 22 14.14 7.01 -10.29
CA LEU A 22 13.72 8.40 -10.28
C LEU A 22 13.40 8.85 -11.71
N PRO A 23 12.50 9.82 -11.90
CA PRO A 23 12.33 10.47 -13.21
C PRO A 23 13.66 10.98 -13.75
N HIS A 24 13.85 10.95 -15.08
CA HIS A 24 15.06 11.48 -15.68
C HIS A 24 15.17 13.00 -15.44
N PRO A 25 16.34 13.52 -15.01
CA PRO A 25 16.48 14.94 -14.64
C PRO A 25 16.19 15.91 -15.80
N ASP A 26 16.43 15.49 -17.04
CA ASP A 26 16.21 16.30 -18.24
C ASP A 26 14.77 16.21 -18.82
N GLY A 27 13.87 15.49 -18.13
CA GLY A 27 12.45 15.41 -18.46
C GLY A 27 11.94 13.99 -18.76
N ASP A 28 10.62 13.82 -18.65
CA ASP A 28 9.94 12.52 -18.73
C ASP A 28 10.16 11.80 -20.07
N GLN A 29 10.41 12.54 -21.16
CA GLN A 29 10.69 11.94 -22.48
C GLN A 29 11.94 11.06 -22.50
N PHE A 30 12.85 11.25 -21.53
CA PHE A 30 14.07 10.45 -21.38
C PHE A 30 13.88 9.27 -20.41
N GLY A 31 12.65 9.07 -19.90
CA GLY A 31 12.28 7.93 -19.07
C GLY A 31 12.70 8.06 -17.60
N VAL A 32 13.24 6.98 -17.04
CA VAL A 32 13.63 6.90 -15.63
C VAL A 32 15.09 6.51 -15.48
N THR A 33 15.76 7.06 -14.47
CA THR A 33 17.09 6.64 -14.04
C THR A 33 16.94 5.66 -12.89
N SER A 34 17.30 4.40 -13.13
CA SER A 34 17.20 3.30 -12.15
C SER A 34 18.56 2.90 -11.60
N LYS A 35 18.60 2.54 -10.31
CA LYS A 35 19.69 1.78 -9.69
C LYS A 35 19.14 0.54 -9.02
N VAL A 36 19.81 -0.59 -9.21
CA VAL A 36 19.45 -1.89 -8.62
C VAL A 36 20.41 -2.21 -7.50
N TYR A 37 19.86 -2.54 -6.34
CA TYR A 37 20.58 -2.98 -5.15
C TYR A 37 20.26 -4.45 -4.89
N THR A 38 21.27 -5.21 -4.49
CA THR A 38 21.15 -6.63 -4.15
C THR A 38 21.56 -6.87 -2.69
N PRO A 39 21.08 -7.95 -2.05
CA PRO A 39 21.46 -8.27 -0.67
C PRO A 39 22.98 -8.35 -0.49
N SER A 40 23.48 -7.67 0.55
CA SER A 40 24.86 -7.78 1.02
C SER A 40 24.89 -7.77 2.54
N ASP A 41 25.79 -8.55 3.12
CA ASP A 41 25.99 -8.66 4.57
C ASP A 41 27.32 -8.03 5.03
N GLN A 42 28.09 -7.43 4.11
CA GLN A 42 29.44 -6.95 4.39
C GLN A 42 29.64 -5.48 4.04
N GLY A 43 30.39 -4.78 4.90
CA GLY A 43 30.87 -3.42 4.66
C GLY A 43 29.76 -2.40 4.38
N VAL A 44 30.09 -1.40 3.55
CA VAL A 44 29.18 -0.31 3.17
C VAL A 44 27.97 -0.82 2.39
N GLU A 45 28.12 -1.89 1.62
CA GLU A 45 27.05 -2.47 0.80
C GLU A 45 25.90 -3.04 1.66
N SER A 46 26.20 -3.55 2.86
CA SER A 46 25.16 -3.96 3.81
C SER A 46 24.30 -2.78 4.25
N SER A 47 24.92 -1.65 4.59
CA SER A 47 24.20 -0.41 4.93
C SER A 47 23.39 0.14 3.76
N ILE A 48 23.95 0.09 2.54
CA ILE A 48 23.24 0.48 1.31
C ILE A 48 22.01 -0.42 1.09
N TRP A 49 22.14 -1.73 1.31
CA TRP A 49 21.02 -2.66 1.22
C TRP A 49 19.94 -2.39 2.28
N GLN A 50 20.32 -2.08 3.52
CA GLN A 50 19.36 -1.66 4.55
C GLN A 50 18.63 -0.37 4.15
N LEU A 51 19.35 0.59 3.57
CA LEU A 51 18.74 1.83 3.10
C LEU A 51 17.80 1.60 1.91
N ALA A 52 18.15 0.72 0.97
CA ALA A 52 17.27 0.33 -0.12
C ALA A 52 15.96 -0.29 0.40
N LYS A 53 16.03 -1.16 1.41
CA LYS A 53 14.85 -1.69 2.11
C LYS A 53 14.06 -0.60 2.83
N ALA A 54 14.71 0.38 3.44
CA ALA A 54 14.04 1.50 4.09
C ALA A 54 13.22 2.33 3.07
N TYR A 55 13.74 2.59 1.88
CA TYR A 55 12.98 3.25 0.80
C TYR A 55 11.76 2.43 0.37
N VAL A 56 11.88 1.10 0.30
CA VAL A 56 10.73 0.22 0.06
C VAL A 56 9.70 0.35 1.18
N ALA A 57 10.14 0.33 2.45
CA ALA A 57 9.24 0.45 3.60
C ALA A 57 8.51 1.79 3.67
N VAL A 58 9.16 2.90 3.28
CA VAL A 58 8.51 4.21 3.17
C VAL A 58 7.41 4.18 2.11
N ASN A 59 7.71 3.63 0.93
CA ASN A 59 6.73 3.51 -0.15
C ASN A 59 5.54 2.63 0.26
N ASP A 60 5.83 1.47 0.86
CA ASP A 60 4.81 0.55 1.36
C ASP A 60 3.96 1.19 2.45
N SER A 61 4.55 1.93 3.39
CA SER A 61 3.82 2.66 4.43
C SER A 61 2.86 3.70 3.84
N GLY A 62 3.29 4.43 2.81
CA GLY A 62 2.45 5.39 2.09
C GLY A 62 1.26 4.71 1.41
N VAL A 63 1.50 3.63 0.67
CA VAL A 63 0.44 2.84 0.02
C VAL A 63 -0.48 2.21 1.06
N HIS A 64 0.07 1.61 2.11
CA HIS A 64 -0.69 0.96 3.16
C HIS A 64 -1.61 1.95 3.87
N GLN A 65 -1.10 3.08 4.33
CA GLN A 65 -1.91 4.03 5.09
C GLN A 65 -2.91 4.77 4.22
N LEU A 66 -2.51 5.27 3.05
CA LEU A 66 -3.39 6.10 2.22
C LEU A 66 -4.34 5.28 1.34
N ILE A 67 -3.86 4.16 0.79
CA ILE A 67 -4.63 3.37 -0.18
C ILE A 67 -5.28 2.17 0.49
N SER A 68 -4.50 1.25 1.06
CA SER A 68 -5.04 0.00 1.60
C SER A 68 -5.93 0.21 2.82
N HIS A 69 -5.54 1.12 3.70
CA HIS A 69 -6.28 1.46 4.91
C HIS A 69 -7.26 2.60 4.63
N TRP A 70 -6.80 3.84 4.54
CA TRP A 70 -7.69 5.00 4.42
C TRP A 70 -8.67 4.90 3.23
N LEU A 71 -8.18 4.79 2.00
CA LEU A 71 -9.05 4.81 0.83
C LEU A 71 -9.95 3.57 0.79
N ASN A 72 -9.35 2.37 0.80
CA ASN A 72 -10.08 1.13 0.52
C ASN A 72 -10.97 0.66 1.68
N THR A 73 -10.76 1.14 2.91
CA THR A 73 -11.64 0.79 4.03
C THR A 73 -12.52 1.95 4.47
N HIS A 74 -11.97 3.16 4.69
CA HIS A 74 -12.72 4.29 5.26
C HIS A 74 -13.43 5.12 4.20
N ALA A 75 -12.69 5.64 3.22
CA ALA A 75 -13.27 6.53 2.22
C ALA A 75 -14.25 5.80 1.28
N VAL A 76 -13.98 4.54 0.93
CA VAL A 76 -14.85 3.74 0.05
C VAL A 76 -16.17 3.38 0.75
N ILE A 77 -16.18 3.12 2.05
CA ILE A 77 -17.40 2.66 2.74
C ILE A 77 -18.38 3.81 3.02
N GLU A 78 -17.89 5.03 3.24
CA GLU A 78 -18.69 6.20 3.59
C GLU A 78 -19.86 6.49 2.61
N PRO A 79 -19.66 6.47 1.28
CA PRO A 79 -20.77 6.61 0.33
C PRO A 79 -21.87 5.55 0.50
N PHE A 80 -21.54 4.32 0.91
CA PHE A 80 -22.53 3.27 1.18
C PHE A 80 -23.30 3.55 2.46
N VAL A 81 -22.65 4.09 3.50
CA VAL A 81 -23.32 4.54 4.73
C VAL A 81 -24.35 5.63 4.39
N ILE A 82 -23.93 6.64 3.62
CA ILE A 82 -24.79 7.75 3.20
C ILE A 82 -25.97 7.25 2.36
N ALA A 83 -25.71 6.43 1.33
CA ALA A 83 -26.76 5.92 0.45
C ALA A 83 -27.76 5.02 1.20
N THR A 84 -27.28 4.14 2.09
CA THR A 84 -28.13 3.26 2.89
C THR A 84 -29.07 4.06 3.78
N ASN A 85 -28.56 5.08 4.47
CA ASN A 85 -29.39 5.93 5.33
C ASN A 85 -30.37 6.81 4.54
N ARG A 86 -30.02 7.24 3.32
CA ARG A 86 -30.87 8.11 2.49
C ARG A 86 -31.95 7.35 1.72
N GLN A 87 -31.69 6.10 1.32
CA GLN A 87 -32.53 5.38 0.37
C GLN A 87 -33.21 4.14 0.96
N LEU A 88 -32.76 3.63 2.12
CA LEU A 88 -33.35 2.46 2.75
C LEU A 88 -33.96 2.82 4.10
N SER A 89 -35.27 2.61 4.24
CA SER A 89 -35.98 2.73 5.52
C SER A 89 -35.32 1.88 6.60
N VAL A 90 -35.36 2.33 7.85
CA VAL A 90 -34.87 1.57 9.01
C VAL A 90 -35.54 0.20 9.19
N LEU A 91 -36.73 0.00 8.59
CA LEU A 91 -37.43 -1.29 8.57
C LEU A 91 -36.96 -2.21 7.43
N HIS A 92 -36.27 -1.69 6.42
CA HIS A 92 -35.82 -2.43 5.25
C HIS A 92 -34.82 -3.52 5.67
N PRO A 93 -34.95 -4.77 5.21
CA PRO A 93 -34.10 -5.88 5.66
C PRO A 93 -32.61 -5.65 5.36
N ILE A 94 -32.29 -5.04 4.21
CA ILE A 94 -30.90 -4.69 3.86
C ILE A 94 -30.35 -3.57 4.75
N HIS A 95 -31.17 -2.60 5.18
CA HIS A 95 -30.73 -1.59 6.14
C HIS A 95 -30.31 -2.27 7.45
N LYS A 96 -31.16 -3.17 7.98
CA LYS A 96 -30.87 -3.92 9.21
C LYS A 96 -29.63 -4.80 9.10
N LEU A 97 -29.39 -5.39 7.93
CA LEU A 97 -28.21 -6.21 7.67
C LEU A 97 -26.92 -5.37 7.69
N LEU A 98 -26.92 -4.21 7.04
CA LEU A 98 -25.71 -3.40 6.84
C LEU A 98 -25.40 -2.49 8.04
N TYR A 99 -26.43 -1.97 8.72
CA TYR A 99 -26.29 -0.97 9.78
C TYR A 99 -25.26 -1.32 10.87
N PRO A 100 -25.16 -2.56 11.40
CA PRO A 100 -24.16 -2.91 12.39
C PRO A 100 -22.71 -2.73 11.91
N HIS A 101 -22.47 -2.84 10.60
CA HIS A 101 -21.14 -2.73 9.99
C HIS A 101 -20.71 -1.29 9.73
N PHE A 102 -21.60 -0.31 9.90
CA PHE A 102 -21.32 1.11 9.72
C PHE A 102 -21.08 1.86 11.02
N ARG A 103 -21.07 1.15 12.14
CA ARG A 103 -20.88 1.74 13.47
C ARG A 103 -19.55 2.51 13.50
N ASP A 104 -19.64 3.76 13.93
CA ASP A 104 -18.53 4.71 14.11
C ASP A 104 -17.73 5.06 12.84
N THR A 105 -18.02 4.44 11.69
CA THR A 105 -17.33 4.69 10.42
C THR A 105 -17.29 6.17 10.06
N MET A 106 -18.43 6.88 10.09
CA MET A 106 -18.49 8.32 9.79
C MET A 106 -17.77 9.22 10.81
N ASN A 107 -17.50 8.71 12.02
CA ASN A 107 -16.85 9.50 13.08
C ASN A 107 -15.32 9.36 13.03
N ILE A 108 -14.82 8.26 12.46
CA ILE A 108 -13.38 7.93 12.42
C ILE A 108 -12.77 8.09 11.02
N THR A 109 -13.61 8.23 9.99
CA THR A 109 -13.21 8.78 8.69
C THR A 109 -12.99 10.28 8.85
#